data_AF-A0A7R9Z0N9-F1
#
_entry.id   AF-A0A7R9Z0N9-F1
#
_cell.length_a   1.000
_cell.length_b   1.000
_cell.length_c   1.000
_cell.angle_alpha   90.00
_cell.angle_beta   90.00
_cell.angle_gamma   90.00
#
_symmetry.space_group_name_H-M   'P 1'
#
loop_
_entity.id
_entity.type
_entity.pdbx_description
1 polymer ?
#
loop_
_entity_poly.entity_id
_entity_poly.type
_entity_poly.pdbx_seq_one_letter_code
_entity_poly.pdbx_strand_id
1 'polypeptide(L)'
;SRSVFERALEVDHRSSELWLRYAEFEMRNEFVNHARNVLDRAVQILPRVDFLWYKYVYMEEMVGDVPKCRAVFERWMKWMPDDGAWLSYARFEGRCGQMERADAVMRRYVNEYPCARSFLRYAKWAEFEAKDVALARSVFEGALTELEPEESRQARVFKQFSSFEERQGEYERARVIYRHAVKLLRLGEKSEGKPAEPDLLEDEEISDHEKAKREELYRAYVSFEK
;
A
#
# COMPACT_ATOMS: atom_id res chain seq x y z
N SER A 1 -32.55 8.27 -24.18
CA SER A 1 -32.34 9.53 -24.93
C SER A 1 -31.56 10.51 -24.06
N ARG A 2 -30.55 11.18 -24.61
CA ARG A 2 -29.68 12.13 -23.88
C ARG A 2 -30.47 13.22 -23.15
N SER A 3 -31.52 13.72 -23.79
CA SER A 3 -32.40 14.75 -23.23
C SER A 3 -33.15 14.32 -21.96
N VAL A 4 -33.29 13.02 -21.70
CA VAL A 4 -33.88 12.53 -20.45
C VAL A 4 -32.86 12.61 -19.32
N PHE A 5 -31.60 12.27 -19.59
CA PHE A 5 -30.52 12.34 -18.60
C PHE A 5 -30.19 13.79 -18.24
N GLU A 6 -30.06 14.70 -19.22
CA GLU A 6 -29.77 16.11 -18.92
C GLU A 6 -30.89 16.76 -18.08
N ARG A 7 -32.18 16.52 -18.41
CA ARG A 7 -33.30 16.98 -17.57
C ARG A 7 -33.30 16.37 -16.17
N ALA A 8 -32.93 15.10 -16.05
CA ALA A 8 -32.82 14.46 -14.74
C ALA A 8 -31.68 15.09 -13.90
N LEU A 9 -30.57 15.47 -14.55
CA LEU A 9 -29.44 16.13 -13.91
C LEU A 9 -29.74 17.58 -13.54
N GLU A 10 -30.60 18.28 -14.29
CA GLU A 10 -31.12 19.60 -13.91
C GLU A 10 -31.90 19.55 -12.59
N VAL A 11 -32.62 18.45 -12.33
CA VAL A 11 -33.39 18.26 -11.10
C VAL A 11 -32.52 17.73 -9.96
N ASP A 12 -31.67 16.74 -10.23
CA ASP A 12 -30.80 16.11 -9.23
C ASP A 12 -29.38 15.87 -9.76
N HIS A 13 -28.57 16.92 -9.72
CA HIS A 13 -27.16 16.86 -10.10
C HIS A 13 -26.25 16.25 -9.02
N ARG A 14 -26.77 15.96 -7.82
CA ARG A 14 -26.00 15.38 -6.70
C ARG A 14 -26.06 13.86 -6.68
N SER A 15 -27.01 13.26 -7.39
CA SER A 15 -27.10 11.81 -7.54
C SER A 15 -25.95 11.25 -8.36
N SER A 16 -25.00 10.63 -7.67
CA SER A 16 -23.85 9.96 -8.29
C SER A 16 -24.24 8.76 -9.15
N GLU A 17 -25.35 8.08 -8.82
CA GLU A 17 -25.90 6.97 -9.61
C GLU A 17 -26.42 7.45 -10.98
N LEU A 18 -27.04 8.64 -11.02
CA LEU A 18 -27.54 9.22 -12.27
C LEU A 18 -26.40 9.54 -13.23
N TRP A 19 -25.32 10.13 -12.72
CA TRP A 19 -24.09 10.37 -13.49
C TRP A 19 -23.49 9.06 -14.04
N LEU A 20 -23.43 8.02 -13.22
CA LEU A 20 -22.90 6.72 -13.62
C LEU A 20 -23.75 6.10 -14.75
N ARG A 21 -25.07 6.04 -14.58
CA ARG A 21 -25.97 5.53 -15.62
C ARG A 21 -25.87 6.32 -16.91
N TYR A 22 -25.69 7.63 -16.80
CA TYR A 22 -25.53 8.47 -17.98
C TYR A 22 -24.21 8.18 -18.71
N ALA A 23 -23.10 8.09 -17.98
CA ALA A 23 -21.81 7.72 -18.55
C ALA A 23 -21.84 6.32 -19.20
N GLU A 24 -22.45 5.33 -18.53
CA GLU A 24 -22.61 3.98 -19.09
C GLU A 24 -23.47 3.96 -20.35
N PHE A 25 -24.53 4.77 -20.40
CA PHE A 25 -25.35 4.91 -21.58
C PHE A 25 -24.53 5.47 -22.75
N GLU A 26 -23.71 6.51 -22.54
CA GLU A 26 -22.83 7.04 -23.60
C GLU A 26 -21.75 6.04 -24.03
N MET A 27 -21.20 5.26 -23.08
CA MET A 27 -20.23 4.20 -23.40
C MET A 27 -20.84 3.09 -24.25
N ARG A 28 -22.07 2.65 -23.95
CA ARG A 28 -22.77 1.62 -24.75
C ARG A 28 -23.08 2.07 -26.17
N ASN A 29 -23.21 3.39 -26.38
CA ASN A 29 -23.41 3.97 -27.70
C ASN A 29 -22.09 4.34 -28.39
N GLU A 30 -20.93 3.92 -27.84
CA GLU A 30 -19.59 4.17 -28.38
C GLU A 30 -19.19 5.65 -28.52
N PHE A 31 -19.94 6.56 -27.88
CA PHE A 31 -19.64 7.99 -27.89
C PHE A 31 -18.68 8.37 -26.77
N VAL A 32 -17.42 7.96 -26.93
CA VAL A 32 -16.35 8.14 -25.92
C VAL A 32 -16.17 9.61 -25.52
N ASN A 33 -16.21 10.55 -26.46
CA ASN A 33 -16.03 11.97 -26.16
C ASN A 33 -17.18 12.54 -25.32
N HIS A 34 -18.40 12.07 -25.54
CA HIS A 34 -19.53 12.46 -24.70
C HIS A 34 -19.42 11.82 -23.32
N ALA A 35 -19.06 10.53 -23.24
CA ALA A 35 -18.81 9.87 -21.96
C ALA A 35 -17.73 10.60 -21.14
N ARG A 36 -16.65 11.06 -21.77
CA ARG A 36 -15.62 11.92 -21.14
C ARG A 36 -16.21 13.19 -20.57
N ASN A 37 -16.96 13.94 -21.36
CA ASN A 37 -17.53 15.21 -20.91
C ASN A 37 -18.51 15.00 -19.74
N VAL A 38 -19.29 13.92 -19.76
CA VAL A 38 -20.20 13.55 -18.67
C VAL A 38 -19.43 13.20 -17.40
N LEU A 39 -18.41 12.34 -17.50
CA LEU A 39 -17.60 11.94 -16.35
C LEU A 39 -16.77 13.10 -15.80
N ASP A 40 -16.25 13.97 -16.67
CA ASP A 40 -15.51 15.17 -16.27
C ASP A 40 -16.40 16.14 -15.48
N ARG A 41 -17.63 16.39 -15.95
CA ARG A 41 -18.64 17.15 -15.18
C ARG A 41 -18.96 16.46 -13.86
N ALA A 42 -19.15 15.14 -13.87
CA ALA A 42 -19.52 14.37 -12.68
C ALA A 42 -18.46 14.49 -11.58
N VAL A 43 -17.18 14.31 -11.90
CA VAL A 43 -16.10 14.38 -10.90
C VAL A 43 -15.76 15.82 -10.47
N GLN A 44 -16.11 16.83 -11.27
CA GLN A 44 -16.03 18.23 -10.84
C GLN A 44 -17.10 18.57 -9.80
N ILE A 45 -18.32 18.03 -9.97
CA ILE A 45 -19.44 18.28 -9.04
C ILE A 45 -19.31 17.41 -7.79
N LEU A 46 -18.89 16.15 -7.95
CA LEU A 46 -18.83 15.13 -6.91
C LEU A 46 -17.40 14.54 -6.78
N PRO A 47 -16.39 15.34 -6.42
CA PRO A 47 -14.99 14.90 -6.41
C PRO A 47 -14.67 13.87 -5.33
N ARG A 48 -15.48 13.76 -4.27
CA ARG A 48 -15.28 12.80 -3.17
C ARG A 48 -15.85 11.41 -3.43
N VAL A 49 -16.46 11.19 -4.59
CA VAL A 49 -17.13 9.93 -4.92
C VAL A 49 -16.18 9.07 -5.74
N ASP A 50 -15.45 8.18 -5.05
CA ASP A 50 -14.38 7.37 -5.65
C ASP A 50 -14.85 6.49 -6.83
N PHE A 51 -16.06 5.93 -6.78
CA PHE A 51 -16.53 5.06 -7.86
C PHE A 51 -16.69 5.80 -9.21
N LEU A 52 -16.93 7.11 -9.21
CA LEU A 52 -16.97 7.91 -10.44
C LEU A 52 -15.59 8.03 -11.06
N TRP A 53 -14.56 8.21 -10.24
CA TRP A 53 -13.16 8.22 -10.68
C TRP A 53 -12.73 6.85 -11.19
N TYR A 54 -13.08 5.77 -10.50
CA TYR A 54 -12.85 4.40 -10.97
C TYR A 54 -13.46 4.18 -12.35
N LYS A 55 -14.72 4.61 -12.56
CA LYS A 55 -15.38 4.48 -13.86
C LYS A 55 -14.68 5.32 -14.93
N TYR A 56 -14.22 6.51 -14.57
CA TYR A 56 -13.53 7.40 -15.49
C TYR A 56 -12.18 6.86 -15.94
N VAL A 57 -11.34 6.44 -15.00
CA VAL A 57 -10.07 5.75 -15.28
C VAL A 57 -10.31 4.50 -16.13
N TYR A 58 -11.28 3.65 -15.76
CA TYR A 58 -11.60 2.44 -16.51
C TYR A 58 -11.95 2.75 -17.97
N MET A 59 -12.75 3.80 -18.21
CA MET A 59 -13.10 4.21 -19.56
C MET A 59 -11.85 4.69 -20.34
N GLU A 60 -10.99 5.52 -19.76
CA GLU A 60 -9.77 5.98 -20.43
C GLU A 60 -8.78 4.83 -20.70
N GLU A 61 -8.68 3.85 -19.79
CA GLU A 61 -7.90 2.64 -20.00
C GLU A 61 -8.44 1.81 -21.17
N MET A 62 -9.77 1.66 -21.31
CA MET A 62 -10.39 0.97 -22.44
C MET A 62 -10.15 1.67 -23.77
N VAL A 63 -10.03 3.00 -23.76
CA VAL A 63 -9.69 3.78 -24.96
C VAL A 63 -8.19 3.67 -25.29
N GLY A 64 -7.35 3.32 -24.31
CA GLY A 64 -5.90 3.18 -24.48
C GLY A 64 -5.13 4.51 -24.42
N ASP A 65 -5.78 5.60 -24.01
CA ASP A 65 -5.12 6.91 -23.89
C ASP A 65 -4.39 7.03 -22.53
N VAL A 66 -3.18 6.47 -22.48
CA VAL A 66 -2.35 6.42 -21.26
C VAL A 66 -2.07 7.82 -20.68
N PRO A 67 -1.69 8.85 -21.46
CA PRO A 67 -1.48 10.19 -20.93
C PRO A 67 -2.73 10.80 -20.28
N LYS A 68 -3.91 10.65 -20.89
CA LYS A 68 -5.15 11.15 -20.30
C LYS A 68 -5.53 10.39 -19.03
N CYS A 69 -5.39 9.07 -19.03
CA CYS A 69 -5.64 8.25 -17.84
C CYS A 69 -4.77 8.71 -16.65
N ARG A 70 -3.48 8.99 -16.89
CA ARG A 70 -2.59 9.57 -15.87
C ARG A 70 -3.07 10.93 -15.36
N ALA A 71 -3.49 11.81 -16.27
CA ALA A 71 -4.01 13.13 -15.87
C ALA A 71 -5.27 13.01 -14.99
N VAL A 72 -6.13 12.02 -15.26
CA VAL A 72 -7.29 11.71 -14.41
C VAL A 72 -6.86 11.24 -13.03
N PHE A 73 -5.90 10.31 -12.94
CA PHE A 73 -5.34 9.84 -11.67
C PHE A 73 -4.72 10.98 -10.86
N GLU A 74 -3.86 11.80 -11.46
CA GLU A 74 -3.24 12.95 -10.78
C GLU A 74 -4.28 13.95 -10.28
N ARG A 75 -5.37 14.15 -11.02
CA ARG A 75 -6.47 14.98 -10.56
C ARG A 75 -7.23 14.34 -9.40
N TRP A 76 -7.40 13.02 -9.42
CA TRP A 76 -8.03 12.28 -8.33
C TRP A 76 -7.20 12.36 -7.05
N MET A 77 -5.88 12.22 -7.12
CA MET A 77 -4.99 12.29 -5.95
C MET A 77 -5.06 13.63 -5.21
N LYS A 78 -5.30 14.74 -5.93
CA LYS A 78 -5.49 16.08 -5.32
C LYS A 78 -6.66 16.13 -4.33
N TRP A 79 -7.64 15.24 -4.46
CA TRP A 79 -8.80 15.18 -3.59
C TRP A 79 -8.61 14.27 -2.38
N MET A 80 -7.39 13.79 -2.15
CA MET A 80 -7.05 12.90 -1.03
C MET A 80 -7.96 11.65 -1.00
N PRO A 81 -7.88 10.80 -2.03
CA PRO A 81 -8.75 9.62 -2.13
C PRO A 81 -8.29 8.51 -1.18
N ASP A 82 -9.16 7.51 -0.97
CA ASP A 82 -8.81 6.36 -0.13
C ASP A 82 -7.59 5.60 -0.67
N ASP A 83 -6.93 4.85 0.19
CA ASP A 83 -5.77 4.00 -0.13
C ASP A 83 -5.97 3.12 -1.38
N GLY A 84 -7.22 2.70 -1.64
CA GLY A 84 -7.58 1.91 -2.81
C GLY A 84 -7.27 2.61 -4.12
N ALA A 85 -7.41 3.94 -4.17
CA ALA A 85 -7.13 4.75 -5.35
C ALA A 85 -5.62 4.74 -5.67
N TRP A 86 -4.77 4.94 -4.66
CA TRP A 86 -3.31 4.91 -4.80
C TRP A 86 -2.81 3.58 -5.35
N LEU A 87 -3.30 2.47 -4.78
CA LEU A 87 -2.95 1.14 -5.27
C LEU A 87 -3.43 0.92 -6.72
N SER A 88 -4.59 1.46 -7.08
CA SER A 88 -5.11 1.35 -8.44
C SER A 88 -4.26 2.13 -9.43
N TYR A 89 -3.72 3.28 -9.00
CA TYR A 89 -2.80 4.06 -9.82
C TYR A 89 -1.45 3.35 -10.01
N ALA A 90 -0.87 2.81 -8.93
CA ALA A 90 0.36 2.02 -9.02
C ALA A 90 0.21 0.79 -9.93
N ARG A 91 -0.93 0.08 -9.83
CA ARG A 91 -1.28 -1.04 -10.71
C ARG A 91 -1.42 -0.62 -12.17
N PHE A 92 -1.99 0.55 -12.42
CA PHE A 92 -2.09 1.10 -13.78
C PHE A 92 -0.71 1.36 -14.37
N GLU A 93 0.19 2.03 -13.64
CA GLU A 93 1.56 2.25 -14.12
C GLU A 93 2.32 0.92 -14.32
N GLY A 94 2.08 -0.07 -13.46
CA GLY A 94 2.57 -1.44 -13.64
C GLY A 94 2.07 -2.09 -14.93
N ARG A 95 0.76 -1.96 -15.25
CA ARG A 95 0.19 -2.42 -16.53
C ARG A 95 0.79 -1.70 -17.74
N CYS A 96 1.14 -0.42 -17.58
CA CYS A 96 1.84 0.35 -18.60
C CYS A 96 3.33 0.04 -18.72
N GLY A 97 3.88 -0.85 -17.88
CA GLY A 97 5.28 -1.25 -17.86
C GLY A 97 6.23 -0.20 -17.24
N GLN A 98 5.70 0.81 -16.54
CA GLN A 98 6.47 1.90 -15.95
C GLN A 98 6.63 1.69 -14.44
N MET A 99 7.44 0.71 -14.06
CA MET A 99 7.63 0.30 -12.65
C MET A 99 8.24 1.41 -11.78
N GLU A 100 9.16 2.20 -12.32
CA GLU A 100 9.76 3.34 -11.61
C GLU A 100 8.72 4.39 -11.22
N ARG A 101 7.72 4.61 -12.09
CA ARG A 101 6.63 5.54 -11.79
C ARG A 101 5.67 4.97 -10.77
N ALA A 102 5.40 3.68 -10.84
CA ALA A 102 4.59 3.00 -9.83
C ALA A 102 5.24 3.10 -8.44
N ASP A 103 6.56 2.94 -8.37
CA ASP A 103 7.35 3.17 -7.14
C ASP A 103 7.21 4.62 -6.65
N ALA A 104 7.40 5.60 -7.53
CA ALA A 104 7.26 7.02 -7.20
C ALA A 104 5.85 7.38 -6.68
N VAL A 105 4.80 6.80 -7.26
CA VAL A 105 3.41 6.96 -6.80
C VAL A 105 3.24 6.39 -5.39
N MET A 106 3.78 5.20 -5.13
CA MET A 106 3.66 4.58 -3.80
C MET A 106 4.49 5.29 -2.73
N ARG A 107 5.66 5.85 -3.09
CA ARG A 107 6.43 6.73 -2.19
C ARG A 107 5.65 7.99 -1.86
N ARG A 108 5.02 8.63 -2.85
CA ARG A 108 4.14 9.79 -2.62
C ARG A 108 2.99 9.43 -1.67
N TYR A 109 2.37 8.27 -1.86
CA TYR A 109 1.31 7.77 -0.99
C TYR A 109 1.75 7.64 0.48
N VAL A 110 2.95 7.11 0.73
CA VAL A 110 3.51 7.01 2.08
C VAL A 110 3.77 8.39 2.69
N ASN A 111 4.31 9.33 1.90
CA ASN A 111 4.59 10.69 2.35
C ASN A 111 3.32 11.48 2.68
N GLU A 112 2.25 11.31 1.89
CA GLU A 112 0.97 11.98 2.12
C GLU A 112 0.20 11.36 3.30
N TYR A 113 0.35 10.05 3.52
CA TYR A 113 -0.29 9.32 4.61
C TYR A 113 0.75 8.52 5.42
N PRO A 114 1.49 9.14 6.34
CA PRO A 114 2.46 8.43 7.18
C PRO A 114 1.73 7.59 8.24
N CYS A 115 1.24 6.42 7.84
CA CYS A 115 0.46 5.53 8.70
C CYS A 115 0.86 4.08 8.48
N ALA A 116 0.75 3.23 9.51
CA ALA A 116 1.13 1.83 9.38
C ALA A 116 0.40 1.14 8.20
N ARG A 117 -0.85 1.53 7.92
CA ARG A 117 -1.63 1.01 6.80
C ARG A 117 -0.99 1.32 5.44
N SER A 118 -0.43 2.52 5.23
CA SER A 118 0.18 2.91 3.96
C SER A 118 1.47 2.15 3.70
N PHE A 119 2.37 2.09 4.68
CA PHE A 119 3.60 1.30 4.62
C PHE A 119 3.33 -0.18 4.38
N LEU A 120 2.37 -0.78 5.09
CA LEU A 120 2.02 -2.18 4.90
C LEU A 120 1.49 -2.47 3.49
N ARG A 121 0.68 -1.56 2.94
CA ARG A 121 0.18 -1.69 1.56
C ARG A 121 1.31 -1.50 0.55
N TYR A 122 2.22 -0.57 0.78
CA TYR A 122 3.38 -0.37 -0.07
C TYR A 122 4.34 -1.56 -0.07
N ALA A 123 4.64 -2.12 1.10
CA ALA A 123 5.46 -3.33 1.20
C ALA A 123 4.80 -4.53 0.50
N LYS A 124 3.47 -4.70 0.65
CA LYS A 124 2.72 -5.73 -0.07
C LYS A 124 2.76 -5.51 -1.59
N TRP A 125 2.63 -4.26 -2.03
CA TRP A 125 2.75 -3.91 -3.44
C TRP A 125 4.14 -4.25 -3.98
N ALA A 126 5.21 -3.86 -3.27
CA ALA A 126 6.59 -4.13 -3.65
C ALA A 126 6.87 -5.65 -3.76
N GLU A 127 6.34 -6.44 -2.84
CA GLU A 127 6.50 -7.89 -2.84
C GLU A 127 5.77 -8.58 -4.00
N PHE A 128 4.47 -8.30 -4.18
CA PHE A 128 3.63 -9.07 -5.12
C PHE A 128 3.66 -8.50 -6.53
N GLU A 129 3.66 -7.18 -6.67
CA GLU A 129 3.53 -6.51 -7.96
C GLU A 129 4.91 -6.15 -8.53
N ALA A 130 5.79 -5.54 -7.72
CA ALA A 130 7.14 -5.21 -8.16
C ALA A 130 8.12 -6.38 -8.12
N LYS A 131 7.84 -7.41 -7.30
CA LYS A 131 8.73 -8.56 -7.05
C LYS A 131 10.14 -8.15 -6.62
N ASP A 132 10.27 -6.98 -6.00
CA ASP A 132 11.53 -6.46 -5.49
C ASP A 132 11.57 -6.64 -3.97
N VAL A 133 12.33 -7.66 -3.56
CA VAL A 133 12.50 -8.03 -2.16
C VAL A 133 13.33 -6.97 -1.41
N ALA A 134 14.31 -6.36 -2.08
CA ALA A 134 15.17 -5.36 -1.46
C ALA A 134 14.38 -4.08 -1.19
N LEU A 135 13.57 -3.65 -2.16
CA LEU A 135 12.64 -2.52 -1.97
C LEU A 135 11.68 -2.81 -0.82
N ALA A 136 11.01 -3.97 -0.81
CA ALA A 136 10.07 -4.34 0.25
C ALA A 136 10.71 -4.25 1.66
N ARG A 137 11.96 -4.70 1.81
CA ARG A 137 12.72 -4.55 3.07
C ARG A 137 12.94 -3.11 3.47
N SER A 138 13.45 -2.29 2.53
CA SER A 138 13.68 -0.86 2.79
C SER A 138 12.40 -0.13 3.21
N VAL A 139 11.24 -0.56 2.69
CA VAL A 139 9.95 0.00 3.06
C VAL A 139 9.55 -0.40 4.48
N PHE A 140 9.79 -1.63 4.89
CA PHE A 140 9.55 -2.07 6.27
C PHE A 140 10.50 -1.37 7.26
N GLU A 141 11.77 -1.21 6.92
CA GLU A 141 12.75 -0.48 7.73
C GLU A 141 12.39 1.02 7.85
N GLY A 142 11.99 1.63 6.74
CA GLY A 142 11.46 3.01 6.70
C GLY A 142 10.20 3.14 7.56
N ALA A 143 9.28 2.16 7.49
CA ALA A 143 8.09 2.14 8.33
C ALA A 143 8.43 2.13 9.83
N LEU A 144 9.43 1.36 10.24
CA LEU A 144 9.85 1.29 11.65
C LEU A 144 10.53 2.58 12.13
N THR A 145 11.16 3.33 11.22
CA THR A 145 11.86 4.58 11.53
C THR A 145 10.91 5.77 11.57
N GLU A 146 9.98 5.85 10.60
CA GLU A 146 9.08 7.00 10.43
C GLU A 146 7.79 6.90 11.26
N LEU A 147 7.34 5.69 11.61
CA LEU A 147 6.17 5.53 12.47
C LEU A 147 6.54 5.83 13.93
N GLU A 148 5.93 6.88 14.48
CA GLU A 148 5.98 7.20 15.90
C GLU A 148 5.70 5.97 16.80
N PRO A 149 6.25 5.95 18.04
CA PRO A 149 6.23 4.80 18.96
C PRO A 149 4.86 4.55 19.60
N GLU A 150 3.79 4.52 18.80
CA GLU A 150 2.58 3.82 19.22
C GLU A 150 2.79 2.32 19.08
N GLU A 151 3.08 1.70 20.22
CA GLU A 151 3.38 0.27 20.41
C GLU A 151 2.39 -0.64 19.68
N SER A 152 1.10 -0.28 19.71
CA SER A 152 0.03 -1.04 19.05
C SER A 152 0.11 -1.05 17.51
N ARG A 153 0.59 0.03 16.89
CA ARG A 153 0.72 0.12 15.43
C ARG A 153 1.98 -0.59 14.94
N GLN A 154 3.07 -0.48 15.69
CA GLN A 154 4.33 -1.15 15.37
C GLN A 154 4.22 -2.67 15.48
N ALA A 155 3.41 -3.19 16.42
CA ALA A 155 3.15 -4.64 16.52
C ALA A 155 2.62 -5.26 15.21
N ARG A 156 1.73 -4.54 14.50
CA ARG A 156 1.21 -5.01 13.20
C ARG A 156 2.28 -5.00 12.12
N VAL A 157 3.15 -3.99 12.12
CA VAL A 157 4.28 -3.88 11.17
C VAL A 157 5.28 -4.99 11.42
N PHE A 158 5.67 -5.24 12.68
CA PHE A 158 6.57 -6.35 13.04
C PHE A 158 6.00 -7.70 12.63
N LYS A 159 4.72 -7.97 12.91
CA LYS A 159 4.08 -9.22 12.50
C LYS A 159 4.15 -9.43 10.98
N GLN A 160 3.82 -8.40 10.21
CA GLN A 160 3.82 -8.49 8.75
C GLN A 160 5.25 -8.59 8.19
N PHE A 161 6.20 -7.89 8.79
CA PHE A 161 7.61 -7.94 8.38
C PHE A 161 8.23 -9.31 8.65
N SER A 162 7.98 -9.90 9.81
CA SER A 162 8.39 -11.29 10.08
C SER A 162 7.72 -12.28 9.14
N SER A 163 6.41 -12.14 8.89
CA SER A 163 5.68 -13.00 7.93
C SER A 163 6.20 -12.82 6.48
N PHE A 164 6.81 -11.67 6.17
CA PHE A 164 7.47 -11.42 4.89
C PHE A 164 8.81 -12.15 4.82
N GLU A 165 9.69 -12.02 5.82
CA GLU A 165 10.99 -12.72 5.83
C GLU A 165 10.81 -14.25 5.87
N GLU A 166 9.79 -14.76 6.57
CA GLU A 166 9.41 -16.18 6.51
C GLU A 166 9.06 -16.64 5.09
N ARG A 167 8.32 -15.82 4.32
CA ARG A 167 7.97 -16.14 2.93
C ARG A 167 9.17 -16.09 1.99
N GLN A 168 10.17 -15.26 2.31
CA GLN A 168 11.44 -15.21 1.56
C GLN A 168 12.43 -16.30 2.00
N GLY A 169 12.15 -17.04 3.08
CA GLY A 169 13.00 -18.12 3.60
C GLY A 169 14.08 -17.69 4.59
N GLU A 170 14.08 -16.41 5.00
CA GLU A 170 15.09 -15.82 5.90
C GLU A 170 14.68 -15.92 7.38
N TYR A 171 14.59 -17.16 7.88
CA TYR A 171 14.07 -17.45 9.22
C TYR A 171 14.90 -16.82 10.35
N GLU A 172 16.22 -16.65 10.17
CA GLU A 172 17.06 -16.03 11.19
C GLU A 172 16.72 -14.55 11.37
N ARG A 173 16.47 -13.83 10.27
CA ARG A 173 16.04 -12.43 10.29
C ARG A 173 14.68 -12.31 10.94
N ALA A 174 13.73 -13.18 10.57
CA ALA A 174 12.41 -13.24 11.19
C ALA A 174 12.50 -13.44 12.72
N ARG A 175 13.39 -14.33 13.20
CA ARG A 175 13.62 -14.54 14.65
C ARG A 175 14.19 -13.31 15.35
N VAL A 176 15.05 -12.54 14.70
CA VAL A 176 15.57 -11.28 15.27
C VAL A 176 14.46 -10.25 15.38
N ILE A 177 13.64 -10.09 14.33
CA ILE A 177 12.50 -9.16 14.31
C ILE A 177 11.49 -9.52 15.40
N TYR A 178 11.12 -10.81 15.56
CA TYR A 178 10.22 -11.23 16.64
C TYR A 178 10.80 -10.98 18.02
N ARG A 179 12.08 -11.28 18.24
CA ARG A 179 12.73 -10.99 19.54
C ARG A 179 12.72 -9.50 19.85
N HIS A 180 12.95 -8.65 18.85
CA HIS A 180 12.87 -7.20 19.00
C HIS A 180 11.44 -6.74 19.33
N ALA A 181 10.44 -7.26 18.61
CA ALA A 181 9.04 -6.96 18.86
C ALA A 181 8.61 -7.36 20.29
N VAL A 182 8.99 -8.55 20.76
CA VAL A 182 8.68 -9.00 22.12
C VAL A 182 9.36 -8.13 23.17
N LYS A 183 10.63 -7.73 22.96
CA LYS A 183 11.33 -6.83 23.88
C LYS A 183 10.64 -5.47 24.00
N LEU A 184 10.20 -4.90 22.88
CA LEU A 184 9.46 -3.64 22.87
C LEU A 184 8.11 -3.75 23.58
N LEU A 185 7.34 -4.80 23.30
CA LEU A 185 6.03 -5.02 23.93
C LEU A 185 6.13 -5.26 25.45
N ARG A 186 7.12 -6.04 25.90
CA ARG A 186 7.40 -6.24 27.33
C ARG A 186 7.93 -4.99 28.03
N LEU A 187 8.54 -4.06 27.28
CA LEU A 187 8.96 -2.76 27.82
C LEU A 187 7.74 -1.88 28.16
N GLY A 188 6.69 -1.94 27.34
CA GLY A 188 5.41 -1.27 27.59
C GLY A 188 4.69 -1.79 28.82
N GLU A 189 4.68 -3.11 29.05
CA GLU A 189 4.08 -3.72 30.26
C GLU A 189 4.76 -3.30 31.57
N LYS A 190 6.05 -2.96 31.55
CA LYS A 190 6.76 -2.45 32.74
C LYS A 190 6.31 -1.04 33.14
N SER A 191 5.64 -0.29 32.27
CA SER A 191 5.11 1.05 32.56
C SER A 191 3.72 1.01 33.23
N GLU A 192 2.94 -0.06 33.04
CA GLU A 192 1.66 -0.29 33.71
C GLU A 192 1.77 -1.35 34.82
N GLY A 193 2.55 -1.04 35.85
CA GLY A 193 2.33 -1.56 37.21
C GLY A 193 2.05 -3.05 37.39
N LYS A 194 3.00 -3.93 37.04
CA LYS A 194 3.18 -5.22 37.72
C LYS A 194 4.67 -5.50 37.95
N PRO A 195 5.08 -5.94 39.15
CA PRO A 195 6.45 -6.37 39.39
C PRO A 195 6.76 -7.55 38.45
N ALA A 196 7.90 -7.46 37.78
CA ALA A 196 8.37 -8.45 36.83
C ALA A 196 8.27 -9.86 37.43
N GLU A 197 7.47 -10.72 36.81
CA GLU A 197 7.64 -12.15 36.97
C GLU A 197 9.07 -12.50 36.53
N PRO A 198 9.80 -13.36 37.26
CA PRO A 198 11.14 -13.77 36.88
C PRO A 198 11.11 -14.33 35.47
N ASP A 199 12.07 -13.91 34.65
CA ASP A 199 12.23 -14.33 33.26
C ASP A 199 12.06 -15.85 33.10
N LEU A 200 10.91 -16.31 32.58
CA LEU A 200 10.69 -17.71 32.18
C LEU A 200 11.43 -18.09 30.89
N LEU A 201 12.46 -17.33 30.53
CA LEU A 201 13.43 -17.65 29.50
C LEU A 201 14.82 -17.30 30.06
N GLU A 202 15.11 -17.79 31.27
CA GLU A 202 16.48 -18.12 31.62
C GLU A 202 17.07 -18.96 30.49
N ASP A 203 18.28 -18.57 30.10
CA ASP A 203 19.11 -19.20 29.10
C ASP A 203 18.93 -20.73 29.11
N GLU A 204 18.29 -21.29 28.07
CA GLU A 204 18.73 -22.61 27.64
C GLU A 204 20.21 -22.39 27.32
N GLU A 205 21.08 -22.95 28.16
CA GLU A 205 22.52 -22.98 27.95
C GLU A 205 22.76 -23.56 26.56
N ILE A 206 22.82 -22.68 25.56
CA ILE A 206 23.16 -23.03 24.18
C ILE A 206 24.55 -23.62 24.32
N SER A 207 24.61 -24.95 24.18
CA SER A 207 25.83 -25.73 24.25
C SER A 207 26.90 -25.03 23.42
N ASP A 208 28.12 -24.95 23.95
CA ASP A 208 29.24 -24.27 23.29
C ASP A 208 29.44 -24.74 21.83
N HIS A 209 29.02 -25.97 21.54
CA HIS A 209 28.97 -26.54 20.20
C HIS A 209 28.06 -25.78 19.22
N GLU A 210 26.88 -25.34 19.66
CA GLU A 210 25.94 -24.59 18.82
C GLU A 210 26.40 -23.14 18.62
N LYS A 211 27.07 -22.54 19.60
CA LYS A 211 27.73 -21.23 19.46
C LYS A 211 28.88 -21.29 18.45
N ALA A 212 29.72 -22.32 18.54
CA ALA A 212 30.83 -22.53 17.60
C ALA A 212 30.34 -22.75 16.17
N LYS A 213 29.29 -23.55 15.99
CA LYS A 213 28.68 -23.80 14.67
C LYS A 213 28.10 -22.52 14.06
N ARG A 214 27.56 -21.62 14.90
CA ARG A 214 27.03 -20.33 14.47
C ARG A 214 28.14 -19.35 14.07
N GLU A 215 29.26 -19.35 14.79
CA GLU A 215 30.43 -18.55 14.42
C GLU A 215 31.09 -19.05 13.12
N GLU A 216 31.19 -20.35 12.89
CA GLU A 216 31.71 -20.91 11.65
C GLU A 216 30.86 -20.52 10.44
N LEU A 217 29.54 -20.62 10.56
CA LEU A 217 28.62 -20.19 9.51
C LEU A 217 28.72 -18.69 9.23
N TYR A 218 28.90 -17.87 10.27
CA TYR A 218 29.09 -16.42 10.12
C TYR A 218 30.43 -16.08 9.45
N ARG A 219 31.53 -16.76 9.81
CA ARG A 219 32.83 -16.60 9.15
C ARG A 219 32.79 -17.06 7.69
N ALA A 220 32.08 -18.14 7.40
CA ALA A 220 31.87 -18.61 6.03
C ALA A 220 31.10 -17.60 5.17
N TYR A 221 30.05 -16.98 5.72
CA TYR A 221 29.29 -15.93 5.06
C TYR A 221 30.15 -14.69 4.75
N VAL A 222 30.90 -14.19 5.74
CA VAL A 222 31.80 -13.03 5.57
C VAL A 222 32.92 -13.32 4.57
N SER A 223 33.33 -14.58 4.41
CA SER A 223 34.32 -14.98 3.39
C SER A 223 33.75 -15.06 1.97
N PHE A 224 32.43 -15.19 1.82
CA PHE A 224 31.73 -15.31 0.54
C PHE A 224 31.35 -13.94 -0.07
N GLU A 225 31.34 -12.87 0.75
CA GLU A 225 31.07 -11.49 0.33
C GLU A 225 32.32 -10.70 -0.11
N LYS A 226 33.51 -11.31 -0.14
CA LYS A 226 34.74 -10.73 -0.72
C LYS A 226 35.09 -11.35 -2.06
#